data_AF-A0A318B1A0-F1
#
_entry.id   AF-A0A318B1A0-F1
#
_cell.length_a   1.000
_cell.length_b   1.000
_cell.length_c   1.000
_cell.angle_alpha   90.00
_cell.angle_beta   90.00
_cell.angle_gamma   90.00
#
_symmetry.space_group_name_H-M   'P 1'
#
loop_
_entity.id
_entity.type
_entity.pdbx_description
1 polymer ?
#
loop_
_entity_poly.entity_id
_entity_poly.type
_entity_poly.pdbx_seq_one_letter_code
_entity_poly.pdbx_strand_id
1 'polypeptide(L)'
;MAPDTQAPPARNLALPLTLGFAVVVAAASVPAARALADLLTPAPITAPVIQAAAEPAPPAPPPPAYAFDAPLPGRDIASPFGLRQLPWEEGGRLHEGVDIAAPSGTAVKVAADGVVLRTGVDAGYGRFVEVRHKDGFTTLYAHLGRNLGMKKGVFVRRGTPIALVGDSGRSTGSHLHFEISRKGRPLNPALFMDKTFAQADDLPLKAAARVPRKVRLAQVSRWPEGMKERVAARRAAGKGGVGVATRGEDGRVRVRIQVAAG
;
A
#
# COMPACT_ATOMS: atom_id res chain seq x y z
N MET A 1 -81.28 -48.87 -4.13
CA MET A 1 -82.10 -48.85 -5.36
C MET A 1 -83.25 -47.90 -5.08
N ALA A 2 -83.49 -46.94 -5.97
CA ALA A 2 -84.55 -45.92 -5.89
C ALA A 2 -85.96 -46.56 -5.72
N PRO A 3 -87.09 -45.82 -5.57
CA PRO A 3 -87.27 -44.38 -5.78
C PRO A 3 -88.30 -43.68 -4.84
N ASP A 4 -88.49 -42.38 -5.12
CA ASP A 4 -89.73 -41.59 -5.13
C ASP A 4 -90.71 -41.61 -3.94
N THR A 5 -91.13 -40.42 -3.49
CA THR A 5 -92.39 -39.76 -3.93
C THR A 5 -92.81 -38.64 -2.94
N GLN A 6 -92.81 -37.39 -3.44
CA GLN A 6 -93.86 -36.34 -3.32
C GLN A 6 -94.53 -35.96 -1.96
N ALA A 7 -94.21 -34.75 -1.46
CA ALA A 7 -95.03 -33.57 -1.04
C ALA A 7 -96.47 -33.71 -0.41
N PRO A 8 -97.04 -32.64 0.22
CA PRO A 8 -96.58 -31.60 1.17
C PRO A 8 -97.59 -31.46 2.38
N PRO A 9 -97.61 -30.43 3.29
CA PRO A 9 -97.99 -29.02 2.99
C PRO A 9 -97.36 -27.89 3.84
N ALA A 10 -97.27 -26.73 3.19
CA ALA A 10 -97.49 -25.32 3.58
C ALA A 10 -97.40 -24.83 5.06
N ARG A 11 -96.69 -23.70 5.23
CA ARG A 11 -97.11 -22.62 6.13
C ARG A 11 -96.66 -21.24 5.62
N ASN A 12 -97.65 -20.35 5.49
CA ASN A 12 -97.61 -19.01 4.92
C ASN A 12 -97.01 -17.97 5.90
N LEU A 13 -96.37 -16.94 5.35
CA LEU A 13 -96.33 -15.60 5.96
C LEU A 13 -96.53 -14.57 4.85
N ALA A 14 -97.62 -13.79 4.93
CA ALA A 14 -97.97 -12.72 3.99
C ALA A 14 -98.16 -11.40 4.76
N LEU A 15 -97.68 -10.32 4.13
CA LEU A 15 -97.90 -8.90 4.45
C LEU A 15 -99.38 -8.48 4.33
N PRO A 16 -99.76 -7.31 4.89
CA PRO A 16 -99.99 -6.11 4.06
C PRO A 16 -99.43 -4.81 4.69
N LEU A 17 -98.83 -3.88 3.94
CA LEU A 17 -99.40 -2.76 3.15
C LEU A 17 -100.13 -1.68 3.99
N THR A 18 -99.50 -0.50 4.12
CA THR A 18 -100.20 0.80 4.20
C THR A 18 -99.46 1.83 3.36
N LEU A 19 -100.25 2.59 2.61
CA LEU A 19 -99.90 3.57 1.57
C LEU A 19 -100.04 4.98 2.18
N GLY A 20 -99.12 5.91 1.90
CA GLY A 20 -99.20 7.29 2.40
C GLY A 20 -98.35 8.28 1.62
N PHE A 21 -98.99 8.97 0.68
CA PHE A 21 -98.78 10.33 0.17
C PHE A 21 -97.43 10.76 -0.46
N ALA A 22 -97.52 11.21 -1.71
CA ALA A 22 -96.50 11.93 -2.46
C ALA A 22 -96.55 13.44 -2.16
N VAL A 23 -95.38 14.11 -2.11
CA VAL A 23 -95.20 15.49 -2.60
C VAL A 23 -93.75 15.66 -3.08
N VAL A 24 -93.58 16.03 -4.34
CA VAL A 24 -92.33 16.56 -4.92
C VAL A 24 -92.29 18.07 -4.65
N VAL A 25 -91.21 18.57 -4.02
CA VAL A 25 -90.83 19.98 -4.06
C VAL A 25 -89.34 20.08 -4.39
N ALA A 26 -89.07 20.88 -5.41
CA ALA A 26 -87.76 21.19 -5.96
C ALA A 26 -87.03 22.32 -5.20
N ALA A 27 -85.75 22.47 -5.56
CA ALA A 27 -84.94 23.70 -5.52
C ALA A 27 -84.14 24.06 -4.24
N ALA A 28 -82.83 23.86 -4.36
CA ALA A 28 -81.73 24.81 -4.16
C ALA A 28 -81.59 25.58 -2.84
N SER A 29 -80.43 25.42 -2.17
CA SER A 29 -79.56 26.57 -1.78
C SER A 29 -78.21 26.16 -1.16
N VAL A 30 -77.14 26.49 -1.90
CA VAL A 30 -75.84 27.07 -1.44
C VAL A 30 -74.86 26.21 -0.61
N PRO A 31 -73.74 25.74 -1.22
CA PRO A 31 -72.47 25.58 -0.54
C PRO A 31 -71.46 26.61 -1.11
N ALA A 32 -71.68 27.91 -0.90
CA ALA A 32 -70.77 28.97 -1.36
C ALA A 32 -70.13 29.79 -0.21
N ALA A 33 -70.42 29.45 1.05
CA ALA A 33 -69.94 30.25 2.19
C ALA A 33 -68.68 29.68 2.90
N ARG A 34 -68.29 28.42 2.66
CA ARG A 34 -67.07 27.84 3.27
C ARG A 34 -65.81 27.90 2.41
N ALA A 35 -65.92 28.27 1.13
CA ALA A 35 -64.77 28.37 0.23
C ALA A 35 -64.06 29.76 0.27
N LEU A 36 -64.68 30.77 0.88
CA LEU A 36 -64.13 32.13 0.92
C LEU A 36 -63.32 32.44 2.20
N ALA A 37 -63.43 31.63 3.25
CA ALA A 37 -62.67 31.83 4.48
C ALA A 37 -61.20 31.40 4.35
N ASP A 38 -60.90 30.40 3.51
CA ASP A 38 -59.52 29.93 3.28
C ASP A 38 -58.70 30.86 2.38
N LEU A 39 -59.34 31.79 1.66
CA LEU A 39 -58.66 32.75 0.78
C LEU A 39 -58.15 33.99 1.52
N LEU A 40 -58.53 34.20 2.78
CA LEU A 40 -58.16 35.39 3.57
C LEU A 40 -57.26 35.09 4.78
N THR A 41 -56.72 33.87 4.92
CA THR A 41 -55.71 33.60 5.94
C THR A 41 -54.32 33.94 5.38
N PRO A 42 -53.67 35.05 5.79
CA PRO A 42 -52.29 35.29 5.38
C PRO A 42 -51.40 34.21 5.99
N ALA A 43 -50.71 33.45 5.14
CA ALA A 43 -49.65 32.54 5.59
C ALA A 43 -48.61 33.34 6.40
N PRO A 44 -48.06 32.81 7.51
CA PRO A 44 -46.97 33.47 8.19
C PRO A 44 -45.79 33.56 7.23
N ILE A 45 -45.41 34.79 6.87
CA ILE A 45 -44.20 35.05 6.10
C ILE A 45 -43.03 34.81 7.05
N THR A 46 -42.56 33.57 7.12
CA THR A 46 -41.28 33.26 7.76
C THR A 46 -40.22 33.94 6.91
N ALA A 47 -39.68 35.07 7.38
CA ALA A 47 -38.51 35.67 6.76
C ALA A 47 -37.44 34.59 6.61
N PRO A 48 -36.78 34.45 5.45
CA PRO A 48 -35.63 33.56 5.37
C PRO A 48 -34.59 34.10 6.34
N VAL A 49 -34.32 33.35 7.41
CA VAL A 49 -33.08 33.52 8.15
C VAL A 49 -31.98 33.26 7.13
N ILE A 50 -31.34 34.33 6.66
CA ILE A 50 -30.10 34.20 5.90
C ILE A 50 -29.12 33.62 6.90
N GLN A 51 -28.98 32.30 6.85
CA GLN A 51 -27.91 31.61 7.53
C GLN A 51 -26.63 32.26 7.01
N ALA A 52 -25.94 33.00 7.88
CA ALA A 52 -24.64 33.55 7.56
C ALA A 52 -23.83 32.42 6.94
N ALA A 53 -23.48 32.56 5.66
CA ALA A 53 -22.67 31.59 4.96
C ALA A 53 -21.42 31.41 5.83
N ALA A 54 -21.24 30.20 6.36
CA ALA A 54 -20.02 29.85 7.06
C ALA A 54 -18.87 30.28 6.14
N GLU A 55 -17.96 31.09 6.69
CA GLU A 55 -16.76 31.52 5.98
C GLU A 55 -16.16 30.30 5.28
N PRO A 56 -15.91 30.34 3.96
CA PRO A 56 -15.43 29.17 3.24
C PRO A 56 -14.18 28.68 3.95
N ALA A 57 -14.23 27.44 4.45
CA ALA A 57 -13.09 26.82 5.09
C ALA A 57 -11.85 27.06 4.22
N PRO A 58 -10.70 27.43 4.81
CA PRO A 58 -9.50 27.73 4.04
C PRO A 58 -9.27 26.59 3.03
N PRO A 59 -8.97 26.90 1.76
CA PRO A 59 -8.84 25.88 0.73
C PRO A 59 -7.87 24.83 1.23
N ALA A 60 -8.31 23.56 1.25
CA ALA A 60 -7.47 22.47 1.67
C ALA A 60 -6.12 22.58 0.94
N PRO A 61 -4.98 22.40 1.63
CA PRO A 61 -3.68 22.48 0.98
C PRO A 61 -3.69 21.57 -0.25
N PRO A 62 -3.15 22.02 -1.39
CA PRO A 62 -3.16 21.22 -2.60
C PRO A 62 -2.56 19.85 -2.29
N PRO A 63 -3.13 18.76 -2.82
CA PRO A 63 -2.61 17.43 -2.56
C PRO A 63 -1.13 17.41 -2.89
N PRO A 64 -0.30 16.79 -2.04
CA PRO A 64 1.13 16.84 -2.24
C PRO A 64 1.49 16.28 -3.61
N ALA A 65 2.33 16.98 -4.34
CA ALA A 65 2.73 16.51 -5.65
C ALA A 65 3.42 15.14 -5.51
N TYR A 66 4.36 14.97 -4.59
CA TYR A 66 5.11 13.72 -4.46
C TYR A 66 4.95 13.16 -3.06
N ALA A 67 4.55 11.89 -2.94
CA ALA A 67 4.51 11.19 -1.66
C ALA A 67 5.09 9.80 -1.84
N PHE A 68 6.04 9.46 -0.97
CA PHE A 68 6.71 8.16 -0.97
C PHE A 68 6.57 7.55 0.44
N ASP A 69 5.77 6.51 0.55
CA ASP A 69 5.61 5.74 1.79
C ASP A 69 6.77 4.74 1.93
N ALA A 70 7.11 4.36 3.16
CA ALA A 70 8.00 3.23 3.38
C ALA A 70 7.37 1.93 2.83
N PRO A 71 8.11 1.15 2.02
CA PRO A 71 7.60 -0.09 1.47
C PRO A 71 7.40 -1.20 2.53
N LEU A 72 8.05 -1.03 3.69
CA LEU A 72 7.90 -1.84 4.89
C LEU A 72 7.76 -0.91 6.11
N PRO A 73 6.54 -0.43 6.41
CA PRO A 73 6.32 0.53 7.49
C PRO A 73 6.70 -0.05 8.86
N GLY A 74 7.34 0.76 9.70
CA GLY A 74 7.79 0.37 11.04
C GLY A 74 9.02 -0.55 11.07
N ARG A 75 9.85 -0.51 10.03
CA ARG A 75 11.10 -1.28 9.93
C ARG A 75 12.28 -0.37 9.61
N ASP A 76 13.41 -0.68 10.22
CA ASP A 76 14.63 0.10 10.06
C ASP A 76 15.48 -0.37 8.87
N ILE A 77 16.23 0.57 8.31
CA ILE A 77 17.22 0.29 7.28
C ILE A 77 18.41 -0.43 7.93
N ALA A 78 18.64 -1.68 7.52
CA ALA A 78 19.77 -2.48 7.97
C ALA A 78 21.06 -2.15 7.20
N SER A 79 20.96 -1.92 5.87
CA SER A 79 22.10 -1.49 5.05
C SER A 79 21.74 -0.22 4.28
N PRO A 80 22.44 0.90 4.52
CA PRO A 80 22.16 2.16 3.84
C PRO A 80 22.68 2.18 2.39
N PHE A 81 22.23 3.17 1.63
CA PHE A 81 22.76 3.54 0.32
C PHE A 81 24.22 4.01 0.39
N GLY A 82 24.99 3.68 -0.66
CA GLY A 82 26.35 4.16 -0.85
C GLY A 82 27.39 3.04 -0.96
N LEU A 83 28.68 3.40 -0.86
CA LEU A 83 29.76 2.43 -1.04
C LEU A 83 29.81 1.44 0.12
N ARG A 84 29.75 0.14 -0.20
CA ARG A 84 29.90 -0.95 0.77
C ARG A 84 30.84 -2.02 0.28
N GLN A 85 31.55 -2.65 1.19
CA GLN A 85 32.43 -3.79 0.93
C GLN A 85 31.87 -5.01 1.63
N LEU A 86 31.72 -6.13 0.91
CA LEU A 86 31.43 -7.40 1.57
C LEU A 86 32.67 -7.88 2.34
N PRO A 87 32.51 -8.61 3.47
CA PRO A 87 33.63 -9.03 4.30
C PRO A 87 34.74 -9.80 3.56
N TRP A 88 34.41 -10.43 2.44
CA TRP A 88 35.28 -11.25 1.63
C TRP A 88 35.67 -10.65 0.27
N GLU A 89 35.11 -9.51 -0.12
CA GLU A 89 35.51 -8.82 -1.34
C GLU A 89 36.66 -7.84 -1.01
N GLU A 90 37.55 -7.58 -1.97
CA GLU A 90 38.65 -6.60 -1.82
C GLU A 90 38.28 -5.21 -2.31
N GLY A 91 37.25 -5.10 -3.14
CA GLY A 91 36.69 -3.85 -3.63
C GLY A 91 35.38 -3.47 -2.92
N GLY A 92 35.15 -2.17 -2.74
CA GLY A 92 33.83 -1.64 -2.41
C GLY A 92 32.96 -1.59 -3.66
N ARG A 93 31.68 -1.97 -3.53
CA ARG A 93 30.64 -1.83 -4.55
C ARG A 93 29.63 -0.78 -4.13
N LEU A 94 29.04 -0.09 -5.10
CA LEU A 94 27.93 0.81 -4.82
C LEU A 94 26.70 -0.02 -4.45
N HIS A 95 26.08 0.33 -3.33
CA HIS A 95 24.75 -0.09 -2.98
C HIS A 95 23.77 0.96 -3.52
N GLU A 96 23.06 0.63 -4.60
CA GLU A 96 22.20 1.57 -5.34
C GLU A 96 20.85 1.83 -4.64
N GLY A 97 20.58 1.11 -3.54
CA GLY A 97 19.39 1.25 -2.71
C GLY A 97 19.67 1.11 -1.22
N VAL A 98 18.63 0.68 -0.50
CA VAL A 98 18.67 0.37 0.93
C VAL A 98 18.16 -1.05 1.16
N ASP A 99 18.74 -1.72 2.15
CA ASP A 99 18.24 -3.04 2.58
C ASP A 99 17.46 -2.85 3.88
N ILE A 100 16.21 -3.28 3.88
CA ILE A 100 15.30 -3.19 5.02
C ILE A 100 15.09 -4.61 5.53
N ALA A 101 15.52 -4.88 6.77
CA ALA A 101 15.41 -6.20 7.36
C ALA A 101 13.95 -6.52 7.67
N ALA A 102 13.47 -7.67 7.19
CA ALA A 102 12.13 -8.16 7.48
C ALA A 102 12.07 -9.69 7.35
N PRO A 103 11.22 -10.36 8.14
CA PRO A 103 10.99 -11.79 7.97
C PRO A 103 10.43 -12.13 6.59
N SER A 104 10.75 -13.32 6.10
CA SER A 104 10.17 -13.86 4.88
C SER A 104 8.65 -13.93 4.99
N GLY A 105 7.94 -13.60 3.91
CA GLY A 105 6.47 -13.51 3.91
C GLY A 105 5.90 -12.15 4.33
N THR A 106 6.72 -11.21 4.80
CA THR A 106 6.24 -9.85 5.11
C THR A 106 5.73 -9.16 3.85
N ALA A 107 4.56 -8.53 3.90
CA ALA A 107 3.99 -7.84 2.74
C ALA A 107 4.78 -6.57 2.39
N VAL A 108 5.24 -6.49 1.14
CA VAL A 108 5.91 -5.32 0.56
C VAL A 108 4.88 -4.43 -0.11
N LYS A 109 4.83 -3.16 0.27
CA LYS A 109 3.91 -2.16 -0.27
C LYS A 109 4.62 -1.28 -1.29
N VAL A 110 3.88 -0.82 -2.30
CA VAL A 110 4.42 0.16 -3.25
C VAL A 110 4.54 1.54 -2.60
N ALA A 111 5.68 2.18 -2.76
CA ALA A 111 5.99 3.46 -2.12
C ALA A 111 5.19 4.64 -2.69
N ALA A 112 4.83 4.59 -3.98
CA ALA A 112 4.09 5.66 -4.65
C ALA A 112 3.20 5.12 -5.76
N ASP A 113 2.21 5.91 -6.18
CA ASP A 113 1.34 5.59 -7.32
C ASP A 113 2.17 5.40 -8.60
N GLY A 114 1.84 4.39 -9.40
CA GLY A 114 2.60 4.13 -10.61
C GLY A 114 2.10 2.95 -11.42
N VAL A 115 2.88 2.59 -12.43
CA VAL A 115 2.61 1.45 -13.31
C VAL A 115 3.81 0.51 -13.23
N VAL A 116 3.55 -0.78 -13.04
CA VAL A 116 4.58 -1.82 -13.04
C VAL A 116 5.27 -1.81 -14.41
N LEU A 117 6.56 -1.45 -14.40
CA LEU A 117 7.37 -1.37 -15.60
C LEU A 117 7.81 -2.77 -16.04
N ARG A 118 8.28 -3.57 -15.09
CA ARG A 118 8.64 -4.97 -15.31
C ARG A 118 8.67 -5.74 -13.99
N THR A 119 8.60 -7.05 -14.11
CA THR A 119 8.85 -8.01 -13.04
C THR A 119 9.64 -9.16 -13.64
N GLY A 120 10.47 -9.83 -12.85
CA GLY A 120 11.29 -10.92 -13.34
C GLY A 120 12.11 -11.57 -12.25
N VAL A 121 13.03 -12.42 -12.68
CA VAL A 121 14.04 -13.04 -11.83
C VAL A 121 15.41 -12.72 -12.43
N ASP A 122 16.29 -12.18 -11.60
CA ASP A 122 17.67 -11.86 -11.94
C ASP A 122 18.63 -12.53 -10.95
N ALA A 123 19.87 -12.82 -11.38
CA ALA A 123 20.86 -13.47 -10.51
C ALA A 123 21.28 -12.58 -9.33
N GLY A 124 21.35 -11.26 -9.53
CA GLY A 124 21.63 -10.28 -8.49
C GLY A 124 20.40 -10.00 -7.65
N TYR A 125 19.36 -9.43 -8.25
CA TYR A 125 18.16 -8.97 -7.55
C TYR A 125 17.22 -10.09 -7.08
N GLY A 126 17.39 -11.31 -7.57
CA GLY A 126 16.41 -12.37 -7.35
C GLY A 126 15.09 -12.03 -8.03
N ARG A 127 13.98 -12.40 -7.39
CA ARG A 127 12.65 -11.96 -7.85
C ARG A 127 12.49 -10.48 -7.57
N PHE A 128 12.08 -9.72 -8.58
CA PHE A 128 11.91 -8.29 -8.45
C PHE A 128 10.63 -7.76 -9.10
N VAL A 129 10.22 -6.58 -8.66
CA VAL A 129 9.18 -5.75 -9.26
C VAL A 129 9.76 -4.35 -9.42
N GLU A 130 9.62 -3.76 -10.59
CA GLU A 130 10.01 -2.39 -10.86
C GLU A 130 8.76 -1.59 -11.25
N VAL A 131 8.54 -0.46 -10.59
CA VAL A 131 7.37 0.40 -10.78
C VAL A 131 7.83 1.77 -11.27
N ARG A 132 7.23 2.23 -12.38
CA ARG A 132 7.43 3.59 -12.89
C ARG A 132 6.39 4.51 -12.29
N HIS A 133 6.86 5.63 -11.78
CA HIS A 133 6.05 6.70 -11.21
C HIS A 133 6.12 7.93 -12.13
N LYS A 134 5.46 9.01 -11.72
CA LYS A 134 5.52 10.29 -12.42
C LYS A 134 6.92 10.90 -12.41
N ASP A 135 7.15 11.89 -13.28
CA ASP A 135 8.39 12.69 -13.36
C ASP A 135 9.68 11.89 -13.56
N GLY A 136 9.55 10.69 -14.14
CA GLY A 136 10.65 9.78 -14.46
C GLY A 136 11.22 9.06 -13.26
N PHE A 137 10.50 9.02 -12.13
CA PHE A 137 10.86 8.21 -10.98
C PHE A 137 10.55 6.73 -11.21
N THR A 138 11.40 5.87 -10.67
CA THR A 138 11.27 4.42 -10.70
C THR A 138 11.64 3.86 -9.34
N THR A 139 10.85 2.89 -8.86
CA THR A 139 11.18 2.14 -7.65
C THR A 139 11.40 0.67 -7.98
N LEU A 140 12.40 0.07 -7.37
CA LEU A 140 12.72 -1.34 -7.54
C LEU A 140 12.63 -2.05 -6.19
N TYR A 141 11.94 -3.19 -6.19
CA TYR A 141 11.73 -4.05 -5.03
C TYR A 141 12.33 -5.41 -5.36
N ALA A 142 13.38 -5.81 -4.64
CA ALA A 142 14.17 -7.01 -4.93
C ALA A 142 14.28 -7.95 -3.73
N HIS A 143 14.88 -9.12 -3.97
CA HIS A 143 14.95 -10.27 -3.06
C HIS A 143 13.58 -10.77 -2.60
N LEU A 144 12.57 -10.61 -3.47
CA LEU A 144 11.19 -10.98 -3.15
C LEU A 144 11.05 -12.51 -3.06
N GLY A 145 10.16 -12.96 -2.18
CA GLY A 145 9.80 -14.37 -2.06
C GLY A 145 8.68 -14.76 -3.02
N ARG A 146 7.61 -13.97 -3.02
CA ARG A 146 6.41 -14.23 -3.83
C ARG A 146 5.87 -12.94 -4.43
N ASN A 147 5.59 -12.95 -5.73
CA ASN A 147 4.88 -11.86 -6.41
C ASN A 147 3.36 -12.04 -6.22
N LEU A 148 2.64 -10.98 -5.84
CA LEU A 148 1.19 -10.98 -5.60
C LEU A 148 0.37 -10.60 -6.84
N GLY A 149 0.74 -11.14 -8.01
CA GLY A 149 0.00 -10.92 -9.27
C GLY A 149 0.41 -9.68 -10.05
N MET A 150 1.51 -9.03 -9.69
CA MET A 150 2.06 -7.90 -10.44
C MET A 150 2.63 -8.35 -11.78
N LYS A 151 2.16 -7.71 -12.85
CA LYS A 151 2.61 -7.91 -14.23
C LYS A 151 2.91 -6.54 -14.85
N LYS A 152 3.73 -6.52 -15.92
CA LYS A 152 3.99 -5.29 -16.68
C LYS A 152 2.68 -4.63 -17.11
N GLY A 153 2.58 -3.32 -16.91
CA GLY A 153 1.40 -2.51 -17.27
C GLY A 153 0.34 -2.40 -16.17
N VAL A 154 0.45 -3.14 -15.07
CA VAL A 154 -0.50 -3.04 -13.95
C VAL A 154 -0.32 -1.69 -13.25
N PHE A 155 -1.41 -0.93 -13.11
CA PHE A 155 -1.43 0.26 -12.27
C PHE A 155 -1.54 -0.13 -10.79
N VAL A 156 -0.72 0.49 -9.95
CA VAL A 156 -0.65 0.26 -8.51
C VAL A 156 -0.76 1.58 -7.77
N ARG A 157 -1.57 1.59 -6.71
CA ARG A 157 -1.71 2.75 -5.81
C ARG A 157 -0.75 2.62 -4.64
N ARG A 158 -0.20 3.74 -4.18
CA ARG A 158 0.60 3.86 -2.97
C ARG A 158 0.00 3.06 -1.81
N GLY A 159 0.85 2.29 -1.12
CA GLY A 159 0.45 1.43 -0.02
C GLY A 159 -0.12 0.06 -0.45
N THR A 160 -0.37 -0.17 -1.74
CA THR A 160 -0.85 -1.47 -2.25
C THR A 160 0.23 -2.55 -2.05
N PRO A 161 -0.10 -3.71 -1.46
CA PRO A 161 0.81 -4.86 -1.40
C PRO A 161 1.09 -5.42 -2.79
N ILE A 162 2.36 -5.53 -3.15
CA ILE A 162 2.80 -5.99 -4.49
C ILE A 162 3.50 -7.35 -4.46
N ALA A 163 4.11 -7.69 -3.33
CA ALA A 163 4.92 -8.88 -3.17
C ALA A 163 5.10 -9.21 -1.68
N LEU A 164 5.71 -10.36 -1.41
CA LEU A 164 6.18 -10.75 -0.10
C LEU A 164 7.71 -10.73 -0.06
N VAL A 165 8.28 -10.32 1.07
CA VAL A 165 9.71 -10.40 1.36
C VAL A 165 10.16 -11.86 1.26
N GLY A 166 11.38 -12.07 0.76
CA GLY A 166 12.02 -13.39 0.70
C GLY A 166 13.52 -13.25 0.87
N ASP A 167 14.26 -14.17 0.25
CA ASP A 167 15.73 -14.25 0.26
C ASP A 167 16.27 -14.68 -1.12
N SER A 168 15.53 -14.40 -2.20
CA SER A 168 15.90 -14.84 -3.55
C SER A 168 17.08 -14.05 -4.14
N GLY A 169 17.80 -14.66 -5.08
CA GLY A 169 18.95 -14.03 -5.74
C GLY A 169 20.18 -13.95 -4.83
N ARG A 170 21.01 -12.91 -5.02
CA ARG A 170 22.23 -12.71 -4.23
C ARG A 170 21.93 -12.00 -2.91
N SER A 171 21.21 -12.70 -2.03
CA SER A 171 20.85 -12.24 -0.70
C SER A 171 21.63 -12.97 0.39
N THR A 172 21.94 -12.26 1.48
CA THR A 172 22.59 -12.86 2.66
C THR A 172 21.56 -13.35 3.69
N GLY A 173 20.28 -13.04 3.54
CA GLY A 173 19.21 -13.46 4.45
C GLY A 173 17.92 -12.70 4.13
N SER A 174 16.82 -12.98 4.83
CA SER A 174 15.55 -12.36 4.45
C SER A 174 15.55 -10.84 4.68
N HIS A 175 15.35 -10.09 3.61
CA HIS A 175 15.26 -8.62 3.60
C HIS A 175 14.63 -8.14 2.29
N LEU A 176 14.20 -6.88 2.28
CA LEU A 176 13.82 -6.17 1.06
C LEU A 176 14.99 -5.29 0.62
N HIS A 177 15.45 -5.48 -0.61
CA HIS A 177 16.29 -4.49 -1.27
C HIS A 177 15.40 -3.51 -2.03
N PHE A 178 15.48 -2.23 -1.67
CA PHE A 178 14.63 -1.16 -2.19
C PHE A 178 15.46 -0.05 -2.81
N GLU A 179 15.15 0.31 -4.06
CA GLU A 179 15.79 1.41 -4.77
C GLU A 179 14.79 2.47 -5.19
N ILE A 180 15.27 3.70 -5.26
CA ILE A 180 14.60 4.80 -5.93
C ILE A 180 15.59 5.34 -6.96
N SER A 181 15.14 5.48 -8.19
CA SER A 181 15.91 6.11 -9.25
C SER A 181 15.07 7.16 -9.97
N ARG A 182 15.74 8.12 -10.60
CA ARG A 182 15.09 9.10 -11.47
C ARG A 182 15.86 9.20 -12.77
N LYS A 183 15.18 8.95 -13.89
CA LYS A 183 15.80 8.95 -15.24
C LYS A 183 17.06 8.06 -15.29
N GLY A 184 17.00 6.88 -14.67
CA GLY A 184 18.09 5.90 -14.65
C GLY A 184 19.24 6.18 -13.69
N ARG A 185 19.18 7.25 -12.88
CA ARG A 185 20.19 7.54 -11.84
C ARG A 185 19.68 7.11 -10.47
N PRO A 186 20.42 6.30 -9.69
CA PRO A 186 20.02 5.90 -8.36
C PRO A 186 20.07 7.09 -7.40
N LEU A 187 19.12 7.12 -6.48
CA LEU A 187 18.94 8.15 -5.45
C LEU A 187 18.83 7.46 -4.10
N ASN A 188 19.39 8.05 -3.06
CA ASN A 188 19.29 7.54 -1.70
C ASN A 188 17.81 7.46 -1.23
N PRO A 189 17.24 6.24 -1.09
CA PRO A 189 15.83 6.07 -0.71
C PRO A 189 15.49 6.62 0.67
N ALA A 190 16.46 6.67 1.59
CA ALA A 190 16.26 7.17 2.95
C ALA A 190 15.85 8.65 3.01
N LEU A 191 16.08 9.42 1.94
CA LEU A 191 15.66 10.82 1.83
C LEU A 191 14.25 11.00 1.27
N PHE A 192 13.58 9.91 0.85
CA PHE A 192 12.23 9.95 0.29
C PHE A 192 11.22 9.14 1.11
N MET A 193 11.63 8.01 1.69
CA MET A 193 10.74 7.15 2.47
C MET A 193 10.05 7.92 3.61
N ASP A 194 8.74 7.68 3.75
CA ASP A 194 7.84 8.34 4.70
C ASP A 194 7.84 9.87 4.60
N LYS A 195 8.07 10.40 3.39
CA LYS A 195 8.09 11.85 3.13
C LYS A 195 7.15 12.23 2.01
N THR A 196 6.71 13.47 2.14
CA THR A 196 5.76 14.12 1.25
C THR A 196 6.35 15.46 0.84
N PHE A 197 6.28 15.78 -0.46
CA PHE A 197 6.82 16.99 -1.05
C PHE A 197 5.71 17.70 -1.83
N ALA A 198 5.54 18.99 -1.58
CA ALA A 198 4.50 19.79 -2.20
C ALA A 198 4.84 20.10 -3.66
N GLN A 199 6.10 20.45 -3.93
CA GLN A 199 6.58 20.84 -5.25
C GLN A 199 7.79 20.03 -5.70
N ALA A 200 8.14 20.15 -7.00
CA ALA A 200 9.32 19.48 -7.55
C ALA A 200 10.63 20.04 -7.01
N ASP A 201 10.66 21.33 -6.63
CA ASP A 201 11.84 22.00 -6.09
C ASP A 201 12.17 21.57 -4.65
N ASP A 202 11.18 21.07 -3.91
CA ASP A 202 11.35 20.54 -2.56
C ASP A 202 12.05 19.18 -2.54
N LEU A 203 12.18 18.52 -3.70
CA LEU A 203 12.77 17.19 -3.78
C LEU A 203 14.27 17.25 -3.48
N PRO A 204 14.80 16.38 -2.59
CA PRO A 204 16.20 16.41 -2.16
C PRO A 204 17.14 15.77 -3.19
N LEU A 205 16.99 16.09 -4.48
CA LEU A 205 17.65 15.41 -5.61
C LEU A 205 19.18 15.50 -5.53
N LYS A 206 19.72 16.69 -5.22
CA LYS A 206 21.18 16.90 -5.11
C LYS A 206 21.77 16.10 -3.95
N ALA A 207 21.08 16.05 -2.82
CA ALA A 207 21.51 15.29 -1.65
C ALA A 207 21.37 13.79 -1.88
N ALA A 208 20.27 13.35 -2.49
CA ALA A 208 19.99 11.94 -2.74
C ALA A 208 20.89 11.33 -3.81
N ALA A 209 21.30 12.11 -4.82
CA ALA A 209 22.26 11.65 -5.83
C ALA A 209 23.71 11.56 -5.30
N ARG A 210 24.00 12.13 -4.12
CA ARG A 210 25.35 12.11 -3.55
C ARG A 210 25.65 10.73 -2.94
N VAL A 211 26.61 10.03 -3.53
CA VAL A 211 27.17 8.80 -2.97
C VAL A 211 28.20 9.15 -1.89
N PRO A 212 28.08 8.65 -0.65
CA PRO A 212 29.09 8.86 0.38
C PRO A 212 30.39 8.12 0.02
N ARG A 213 31.53 8.80 0.17
CA ARG A 213 32.87 8.21 -0.08
C ARG A 213 33.30 7.19 0.97
N LYS A 214 32.67 7.22 2.16
CA LYS A 214 32.95 6.28 3.25
C LYS A 214 32.46 4.89 2.86
N VAL A 215 33.40 3.97 2.63
CA VAL A 215 33.08 2.56 2.41
C VAL A 215 32.65 1.95 3.74
N ARG A 216 31.44 1.41 3.79
CA ARG A 216 30.90 0.69 4.95
C ARG A 216 31.12 -0.81 4.78
N LEU A 217 31.34 -1.53 5.87
CA LEU A 217 31.30 -2.99 5.82
C LEU A 217 29.83 -3.41 5.71
N ALA A 218 29.50 -4.21 4.70
CA ALA A 218 28.15 -4.72 4.53
C ALA A 218 27.80 -5.72 5.64
N GLN A 219 26.58 -5.61 6.18
CA GLN A 219 26.06 -6.61 7.12
C GLN A 219 25.68 -7.87 6.34
N VAL A 220 26.14 -9.02 6.82
CA VAL A 220 25.91 -10.32 6.18
C VAL A 220 25.39 -11.30 7.23
N SER A 221 24.23 -11.88 6.99
CA SER A 221 23.66 -12.96 7.80
C SER A 221 24.16 -14.35 7.37
N ARG A 222 24.15 -14.67 6.08
CA ARG A 222 24.64 -15.94 5.51
C ARG A 222 26.03 -15.77 4.92
N TRP A 223 26.97 -16.52 5.46
CA TRP A 223 28.35 -16.58 4.98
C TRP A 223 28.54 -17.81 4.09
N PRO A 224 29.25 -17.70 2.96
CA PRO A 224 29.66 -18.86 2.19
C PRO A 224 30.58 -19.79 3.00
N GLU A 225 30.53 -21.08 2.71
CA GLU A 225 31.35 -22.10 3.37
C GLU A 225 32.84 -21.79 3.23
N GLY A 226 33.61 -21.95 4.31
CA GLY A 226 35.05 -21.64 4.34
C GLY A 226 35.41 -20.15 4.29
N MET A 227 34.44 -19.25 4.05
CA MET A 227 34.72 -17.82 3.88
C MET A 227 34.95 -17.12 5.22
N LYS A 228 34.31 -17.58 6.30
CA LYS A 228 34.54 -17.05 7.65
C LYS A 228 36.00 -17.26 8.05
N GLU A 229 36.52 -18.44 7.80
CA GLU A 229 37.89 -18.85 8.09
C GLU A 229 38.89 -18.06 7.25
N ARG A 230 38.62 -17.88 5.95
CA ARG A 230 39.47 -17.06 5.06
C ARG A 230 39.52 -15.60 5.49
N VAL A 231 38.38 -15.01 5.85
CA VAL A 231 38.32 -13.61 6.32
C VAL A 231 39.00 -13.48 7.69
N ALA A 232 38.83 -14.45 8.59
CA ALA A 232 39.52 -14.49 9.87
C ALA A 232 41.03 -14.61 9.71
N ALA A 233 41.50 -15.51 8.82
CA ALA A 233 42.90 -15.67 8.47
C ALA A 233 43.50 -14.38 7.90
N ARG A 234 42.80 -13.72 6.98
CA ARG A 234 43.22 -12.43 6.42
C ARG A 234 43.30 -11.33 7.49
N ARG A 235 42.34 -11.28 8.42
CA ARG A 235 42.36 -10.32 9.53
C ARG A 235 43.52 -10.58 10.50
N ALA A 236 43.77 -11.84 10.83
CA ALA A 236 44.89 -12.25 11.68
C ALA A 236 46.25 -11.94 11.02
N ALA A 237 46.35 -12.03 9.69
CA ALA A 237 47.57 -11.76 8.97
C ALA A 237 47.92 -10.26 8.81
N GLY A 238 47.01 -9.34 9.16
CA GLY A 238 47.22 -7.90 9.02
C GLY A 238 47.37 -7.42 7.57
N LYS A 239 47.50 -6.11 7.36
CA LYS A 239 47.81 -5.55 6.03
C LYS A 239 49.26 -5.92 5.66
N GLY A 240 49.45 -7.08 5.02
CA GLY A 240 50.73 -7.49 4.42
C GLY A 240 51.29 -8.86 4.83
N GLY A 241 50.69 -9.58 5.79
CA GLY A 241 51.15 -10.92 6.16
C GLY A 241 50.42 -12.03 5.40
N VAL A 242 51.13 -13.11 5.08
CA VAL A 242 50.53 -14.38 4.64
C VAL A 242 50.25 -15.22 5.87
N GLY A 243 49.00 -15.21 6.34
CA GLY A 243 48.55 -16.07 7.44
C GLY A 243 48.10 -17.43 6.90
N VAL A 244 48.80 -18.50 7.27
CA VAL A 244 48.38 -19.87 6.91
C VAL A 244 47.44 -20.38 8.01
N ALA A 245 46.18 -20.58 7.66
CA ALA A 245 45.19 -21.20 8.53
C ALA A 245 45.23 -22.71 8.35
N THR A 246 45.51 -23.44 9.43
CA THR A 246 45.48 -24.91 9.45
C THR A 246 44.34 -25.39 10.34
N ARG A 247 43.53 -26.34 9.83
CA ARG A 247 42.46 -27.00 10.58
C ARG A 247 43.06 -28.16 11.37
N GLY A 248 42.95 -28.13 12.70
CA GLY A 248 43.32 -29.26 13.55
C GLY A 248 42.30 -30.37 13.48
N GLU A 249 42.72 -31.60 13.78
CA GLU A 249 41.83 -32.77 13.92
C GLU A 249 40.77 -32.61 15.02
N ASP A 250 40.98 -31.66 15.96
CA ASP A 250 40.03 -31.23 16.97
C ASP A 250 38.91 -30.30 16.45
N GLY A 251 38.89 -30.05 15.13
CA GLY A 251 37.95 -29.12 14.48
C GLY A 251 38.23 -27.64 14.78
N ARG A 252 39.29 -27.33 15.54
CA ARG A 252 39.67 -25.95 15.86
C ARG A 252 40.64 -25.42 14.80
N VAL A 253 40.38 -24.23 14.30
CA VAL A 253 41.26 -23.56 13.33
C VAL A 253 42.35 -22.82 14.10
N ARG A 254 43.60 -23.18 13.85
CA ARG A 254 44.77 -22.48 14.39
C ARG A 254 45.40 -21.68 13.26
N VAL A 255 45.59 -20.38 13.51
CA VAL A 255 46.23 -19.48 12.53
C VAL A 255 47.66 -19.23 13.00
N ARG A 256 48.64 -19.62 12.18
CA ARG A 256 50.03 -19.19 12.37
C ARG A 256 50.26 -17.94 11.51
N ILE A 257 50.65 -16.86 12.16
CA ILE A 257 51.08 -15.64 11.50
C ILE A 257 52.58 -15.77 11.28
N GLN A 258 53.03 -15.87 10.03
CA GLN A 258 54.44 -15.66 9.71
C GLN A 258 54.67 -14.15 9.71
N VAL A 259 55.28 -13.64 10.78
CA VAL A 259 55.80 -12.28 10.81
C VAL A 259 57.10 -12.31 10.02
N ALA A 260 57.11 -11.71 8.82
CA ALA A 260 58.36 -11.44 8.12
C ALA A 260 59.19 -10.49 9.01
N ALA A 261 60.32 -10.98 9.52
CA ALA A 261 61.31 -10.12 10.13
C ALA A 261 61.82 -9.15 9.05
N GLY A 262 61.81 -7.85 9.38
CA GLY A 262 62.32 -6.79 8.51
C GLY A 262 63.82 -6.86 8.29
#